data_AF-A0A914KDT2-F1
#
_entry.id   AF-A0A914KDT2-F1
#
_cell.length_a   1.000
_cell.length_b   1.000
_cell.length_c   1.000
_cell.angle_alpha   90.00
_cell.angle_beta   90.00
_cell.angle_gamma   90.00
#
_symmetry.space_group_name_H-M   'P 1'
#
loop_
_entity.id
_entity.type
_entity.pdbx_description
1 polymer ?
#
loop_
_entity_poly.entity_id
_entity_poly.type
_entity_poly.pdbx_seq_one_letter_code
_entity_poly.pdbx_strand_id
1 'polypeptide(L)'
;MTMKSSLICLAVLLAVVFGQNEISEFENPTDCGNKANEWKPCIERKIGDQVFAACCERFVPPECRGICTYETHPIEARVILMHTIQPSRCRLYKYLSAVVHCAAQTHDNSECCRDMGVEEIGPQCTQLCRPQANPRQFWGAKSLRRDLVQCLSKWDQIMSCQLSGLRARKITKEPSKQS
;
A
#
# COMPACT_ATOMS: atom_id res chain seq x y z
N MET A 1 -54.48 32.63 -6.02
CA MET A 1 -54.01 31.34 -6.58
C MET A 1 -52.49 31.36 -6.60
N THR A 2 -51.83 31.21 -5.44
CA THR A 2 -50.35 31.24 -5.32
C THR A 2 -50.00 31.12 -3.84
N MET A 3 -49.47 29.98 -3.38
CA MET A 3 -48.60 29.86 -2.16
C MET A 3 -48.27 28.42 -1.73
N LYS A 4 -48.75 27.37 -2.42
CA LYS A 4 -48.45 25.98 -2.03
C LYS A 4 -47.24 25.35 -2.73
N SER A 5 -46.88 25.81 -3.94
CA SER A 5 -45.77 25.22 -4.70
C SER A 5 -44.37 25.56 -4.16
N SER A 6 -44.19 26.73 -3.53
CA SER A 6 -42.86 27.19 -3.09
C SER A 6 -42.38 26.50 -1.80
N LEU A 7 -43.30 26.09 -0.91
CA LEU A 7 -42.95 25.39 0.33
C LEU A 7 -42.47 23.96 0.09
N ILE A 8 -42.99 23.28 -0.94
CA ILE A 8 -42.67 21.89 -1.25
C ILE A 8 -41.24 21.77 -1.80
N CYS A 9 -40.81 22.72 -2.65
CA CYS A 9 -39.43 22.75 -3.15
C CYS A 9 -38.40 23.01 -2.05
N LEU A 10 -38.71 23.86 -1.06
CA LEU A 10 -37.78 24.16 0.04
C LEU A 10 -37.61 22.96 0.99
N ALA A 11 -38.68 22.22 1.25
CA ALA A 11 -38.63 21.03 2.10
C ALA A 11 -37.84 19.88 1.45
N VAL A 12 -37.94 19.71 0.12
CA VAL A 12 -37.18 18.69 -0.61
C VAL A 12 -35.70 19.06 -0.72
N LEU A 13 -35.36 20.35 -0.91
CA LEU A 13 -33.97 20.81 -0.91
C LEU A 13 -33.30 20.66 0.47
N LEU A 14 -34.04 20.86 1.56
CA LEU A 14 -33.53 20.62 2.91
C LEU A 14 -33.30 19.12 3.19
N ALA A 15 -34.17 18.23 2.70
CA ALA A 15 -34.00 16.78 2.90
C ALA A 15 -32.77 16.19 2.18
N VAL A 16 -32.34 16.77 1.05
CA VAL A 16 -31.17 16.29 0.29
C VAL A 16 -29.84 16.70 0.94
N VAL A 17 -29.81 17.76 1.76
CA VAL A 17 -28.57 18.26 2.38
C VAL A 17 -28.18 17.49 3.65
N PHE A 18 -29.11 16.80 4.31
CA PHE A 18 -28.81 16.04 5.54
C PHE A 18 -28.47 14.56 5.34
N GLY A 19 -28.52 14.07 4.09
CA GLY A 19 -28.35 12.65 3.80
C GLY A 19 -27.02 12.35 3.11
N GLN A 20 -25.88 12.59 3.75
CA GLN A 20 -24.58 11.92 3.50
C GLN A 20 -23.48 12.62 4.29
N ASN A 21 -23.23 12.16 5.52
CA ASN A 21 -21.88 12.19 6.11
C ASN A 21 -21.88 11.28 7.34
N GLU A 22 -22.25 10.01 7.17
CA GLU A 22 -21.76 8.97 8.07
C GLU A 22 -20.28 8.78 7.75
N ILE A 23 -19.43 9.56 8.41
CA ILE A 23 -18.02 9.23 8.56
C ILE A 23 -18.05 8.03 9.50
N SER A 24 -17.96 6.83 8.93
CA SER A 24 -17.81 5.63 9.76
C SER A 24 -16.60 5.85 10.64
N GLU A 25 -16.83 5.74 11.94
CA GLU A 25 -15.77 5.71 12.91
C GLU A 25 -14.85 4.56 12.50
N PHE A 26 -13.66 4.86 11.96
CA PHE A 26 -12.68 3.85 11.58
C PHE A 26 -12.15 3.23 12.87
N GLU A 27 -12.91 2.28 13.40
CA GLU A 27 -12.47 1.33 14.40
C GLU A 27 -11.25 0.64 13.78
N ASN A 28 -10.10 0.70 14.45
CA ASN A 28 -8.92 -0.05 14.01
C ASN A 28 -9.33 -1.52 14.06
N PRO A 29 -9.59 -2.19 12.94
CA PRO A 29 -10.15 -3.52 13.01
C PRO A 29 -9.05 -4.38 13.61
N THR A 30 -9.24 -4.87 14.82
CA THR A 30 -8.41 -5.95 15.37
C THR A 30 -8.56 -7.22 14.51
N ASP A 31 -9.55 -7.22 13.62
CA ASP A 31 -9.94 -8.29 12.72
C ASP A 31 -9.26 -8.24 11.32
N CYS A 32 -8.05 -7.71 11.19
CA CYS A 32 -7.33 -7.72 9.91
C CYS A 32 -5.80 -7.73 10.08
N GLY A 33 -5.10 -8.07 9.00
CA GLY A 33 -3.65 -8.01 8.90
C GLY A 33 -2.92 -8.92 9.88
N ASN A 34 -3.53 -10.07 10.21
CA ASN A 34 -3.01 -11.05 11.15
C ASN A 34 -3.35 -12.48 10.66
N LYS A 35 -2.69 -13.47 11.25
CA LYS A 35 -2.83 -14.89 10.87
C LYS A 35 -4.24 -15.44 11.05
N ALA A 36 -4.98 -15.01 12.07
CA ALA A 36 -6.33 -15.53 12.34
C ALA A 36 -7.31 -15.20 11.19
N ASN A 37 -7.05 -14.12 10.47
CA ASN A 37 -7.86 -13.69 9.33
C ASN A 37 -7.14 -13.83 7.99
N GLU A 38 -6.24 -14.82 7.91
CA GLU A 38 -5.53 -15.16 6.67
C GLU A 38 -4.83 -13.96 6.05
N TRP A 39 -4.31 -13.06 6.91
CA TRP A 39 -3.64 -11.83 6.52
C TRP A 39 -4.49 -10.88 5.68
N LYS A 40 -5.82 -10.93 5.73
CA LYS A 40 -6.69 -9.99 5.02
C LYS A 40 -6.33 -8.52 5.32
N PRO A 41 -6.13 -7.63 4.31
CA PRO A 41 -5.78 -6.23 4.55
C PRO A 41 -6.83 -5.44 5.33
N CYS A 42 -6.34 -4.50 6.15
CA CYS A 42 -7.18 -3.58 6.92
C CYS A 42 -7.69 -2.39 6.12
N ILE A 43 -7.07 -2.11 4.98
CA ILE A 43 -7.43 -1.00 4.09
C ILE A 43 -7.57 -1.51 2.67
N GLU A 44 -8.35 -0.78 1.87
CA GLU A 44 -8.48 -1.08 0.45
C GLU A 44 -7.16 -0.86 -0.29
N ARG A 45 -6.86 -1.73 -1.26
CA ARG A 45 -5.67 -1.64 -2.12
C ARG A 45 -5.52 -0.26 -2.73
N LYS A 46 -6.61 0.35 -3.21
CA LYS A 46 -6.60 1.69 -3.83
C LYS A 46 -6.03 2.76 -2.90
N ILE A 47 -6.36 2.72 -1.62
CA ILE A 47 -5.83 3.65 -0.61
C ILE A 47 -4.36 3.32 -0.33
N GLY A 48 -4.03 2.03 -0.20
CA GLY A 48 -2.65 1.57 -0.06
C GLY A 48 -1.76 2.06 -1.20
N ASP A 49 -2.19 1.87 -2.45
CA ASP A 49 -1.48 2.28 -3.67
C ASP A 49 -1.20 3.78 -3.68
N GLN A 50 -2.16 4.62 -3.25
CA GLN A 50 -1.95 6.07 -3.14
C GLN A 50 -0.84 6.42 -2.15
N VAL A 51 -0.83 5.78 -0.97
CA VAL A 51 0.19 6.02 0.06
C VAL A 51 1.56 5.52 -0.41
N PHE A 52 1.60 4.36 -1.05
CA PHE A 52 2.83 3.77 -1.59
C PHE A 52 3.42 4.66 -2.69
N ALA A 53 2.59 5.08 -3.65
CA ALA A 53 3.01 5.97 -4.73
C ALA A 53 3.55 7.31 -4.20
N ALA A 54 2.86 7.94 -3.24
CA ALA A 54 3.30 9.19 -2.64
C ALA A 54 4.66 9.08 -1.93
N CYS A 55 4.93 7.96 -1.25
CA CYS A 55 6.26 7.70 -0.69
C CYS A 55 7.31 7.52 -1.80
N CYS A 56 6.98 6.74 -2.84
CA CYS A 56 7.89 6.51 -3.96
C CYS A 56 8.25 7.79 -4.72
N GLU A 57 7.36 8.77 -4.83
CA GLU A 57 7.67 10.05 -5.45
C GLU A 57 8.88 10.76 -4.81
N ARG A 58 9.11 10.52 -3.50
CA ARG A 58 10.20 11.13 -2.73
C ARG A 58 11.52 10.36 -2.79
N PHE A 59 11.47 9.03 -2.93
CA PHE A 59 12.67 8.18 -2.81
C PHE A 59 13.03 7.39 -4.07
N VAL A 60 12.12 7.30 -5.04
CA VAL A 60 12.23 6.46 -6.23
C VAL A 60 12.07 7.32 -7.48
N PRO A 61 12.98 7.22 -8.47
CA PRO A 61 12.90 8.03 -9.67
C PRO A 61 11.79 7.52 -10.61
N PRO A 62 11.22 8.36 -11.50
CA PRO A 62 10.04 8.03 -12.30
C PRO A 62 10.10 6.70 -13.04
N GLU A 63 11.27 6.36 -13.61
CA GLU A 63 11.50 5.14 -14.37
C GLU A 63 11.37 3.84 -13.55
N CYS A 64 11.41 3.95 -12.21
CA CYS A 64 11.25 2.85 -11.28
C CYS A 64 9.89 2.83 -10.58
N ARG A 65 9.03 3.84 -10.74
CA ARG A 65 7.78 3.96 -9.95
C ARG A 65 6.68 2.99 -10.36
N GLY A 66 6.79 2.34 -11.52
CA GLY A 66 5.79 1.35 -11.97
C GLY A 66 5.62 0.15 -11.04
N ILE A 67 6.61 -0.12 -10.17
CA ILE A 67 6.55 -1.19 -9.16
C ILE A 67 5.97 -0.74 -7.82
N CYS A 68 5.65 0.55 -7.65
CA CYS A 68 5.11 1.11 -6.42
C CYS A 68 3.59 0.94 -6.33
N THR A 69 3.13 -0.31 -6.42
CA THR A 69 1.73 -0.72 -6.27
C THR A 69 1.66 -2.05 -5.54
N TYR A 70 0.62 -2.24 -4.73
CA TYR A 70 0.34 -3.50 -4.05
C TYR A 70 -0.35 -4.50 -4.99
N GLU A 71 0.27 -4.81 -6.13
CA GLU A 71 -0.28 -5.83 -7.03
C GLU A 71 -0.11 -7.22 -6.41
N THR A 72 -1.24 -7.87 -6.13
CA THR A 72 -1.33 -9.18 -5.46
C THR A 72 -1.68 -10.31 -6.43
N HIS A 73 -2.00 -10.01 -7.69
CA HIS A 73 -2.23 -11.03 -8.71
C HIS A 73 -0.88 -11.50 -9.29
N PRO A 74 -0.58 -12.81 -9.28
CA PRO A 74 0.73 -13.32 -9.69
C PRO A 74 1.14 -12.96 -11.12
N ILE A 75 0.18 -12.93 -12.05
CA ILE A 75 0.45 -12.63 -13.46
C ILE A 75 0.80 -11.15 -13.64
N GLU A 76 -0.04 -10.25 -13.09
CA GLU A 76 0.17 -8.81 -13.20
C GLU A 76 1.44 -8.36 -12.48
N ALA A 77 1.72 -8.93 -11.31
CA ALA A 77 2.96 -8.70 -10.58
C ALA A 77 4.20 -9.06 -11.42
N ARG A 78 4.16 -10.19 -12.14
CA ARG A 78 5.25 -10.59 -13.05
C ARG A 78 5.40 -9.65 -14.24
N VAL A 79 4.28 -9.18 -14.81
CA VAL A 79 4.30 -8.19 -15.91
C VAL A 79 4.96 -6.88 -15.43
N ILE A 80 4.56 -6.38 -14.26
CA ILE A 80 5.17 -5.18 -13.65
C ILE A 80 6.67 -5.37 -13.41
N LEU A 81 7.07 -6.52 -12.84
CA LEU A 81 8.47 -6.85 -12.62
C LEU A 81 9.25 -6.93 -13.94
N MET A 82 8.71 -7.58 -14.96
CA MET A 82 9.34 -7.67 -16.28
C MET A 82 9.59 -6.27 -16.87
N HIS A 83 8.62 -5.36 -16.76
CA HIS A 83 8.78 -3.99 -17.23
C HIS A 83 9.74 -3.14 -16.38
N THR A 84 9.91 -3.48 -15.10
CA THR A 84 10.76 -2.73 -14.16
C THR A 84 12.22 -3.23 -14.19
N ILE A 85 12.44 -4.55 -14.19
CA ILE A 85 13.77 -5.17 -14.09
C ILE A 85 14.60 -4.99 -15.37
N GLN A 86 13.98 -4.63 -16.49
CA GLN A 86 14.68 -4.29 -17.73
C GLN A 86 15.81 -3.29 -17.43
N PRO A 87 17.09 -3.65 -17.65
CA PRO A 87 18.25 -2.86 -17.19
C PRO A 87 18.30 -1.42 -17.71
N SER A 88 17.68 -1.17 -18.87
CA SER A 88 17.56 0.15 -19.49
C SER A 88 16.48 1.03 -18.87
N ARG A 89 15.54 0.47 -18.10
CA ARG A 89 14.42 1.19 -17.50
C ARG A 89 14.71 1.58 -16.07
N CYS A 90 14.80 0.62 -15.15
CA CYS A 90 15.04 0.91 -13.74
C CYS A 90 16.32 0.24 -13.24
N ARG A 91 17.20 1.02 -12.61
CA ARG A 91 18.37 0.49 -11.87
C ARG A 91 17.91 -0.07 -10.53
N LEU A 92 17.20 -1.20 -10.56
CA LEU A 92 16.51 -1.75 -9.38
C LEU A 92 17.43 -1.97 -8.17
N TYR A 93 18.70 -2.32 -8.40
CA TYR A 93 19.70 -2.44 -7.32
C TYR A 93 19.95 -1.18 -6.52
N LYS A 94 19.65 0.01 -7.06
CA LYS A 94 19.75 1.30 -6.36
C LYS A 94 18.50 1.66 -5.58
N TYR A 95 17.34 1.18 -6.01
CA TYR A 95 16.04 1.71 -5.57
C TYR A 95 15.12 0.67 -4.92
N LEU A 96 15.43 -0.63 -4.99
CA LEU A 96 14.58 -1.66 -4.37
C LEU A 96 14.49 -1.49 -2.85
N SER A 97 15.56 -1.06 -2.18
CA SER A 97 15.50 -0.73 -0.74
C SER A 97 14.49 0.38 -0.45
N ALA A 98 14.44 1.42 -1.28
CA ALA A 98 13.47 2.51 -1.17
C ALA A 98 12.03 2.05 -1.47
N VAL A 99 11.85 1.22 -2.50
CA VAL A 99 10.55 0.61 -2.82
C VAL A 99 10.04 -0.21 -1.63
N VAL A 100 10.86 -1.11 -1.10
CA VAL A 100 10.50 -1.95 0.06
C VAL A 100 10.24 -1.10 1.31
N HIS A 101 11.04 -0.07 1.55
CA HIS A 101 10.80 0.87 2.65
C HIS A 101 9.43 1.54 2.53
N CYS A 102 9.08 2.02 1.33
CA CYS A 102 7.80 2.66 1.08
C CYS A 102 6.61 1.69 1.19
N ALA A 103 6.77 0.45 0.71
CA ALA A 103 5.75 -0.59 0.85
C ALA A 103 5.50 -0.97 2.31
N ALA A 104 6.57 -1.13 3.09
CA ALA A 104 6.47 -1.51 4.50
C ALA A 104 5.98 -0.37 5.40
N GLN A 105 6.21 0.88 4.99
CA GLN A 105 6.08 2.05 5.85
C GLN A 105 6.85 1.84 7.16
N THR A 106 6.15 1.56 8.26
CA THR A 106 6.72 1.29 9.59
C THR A 106 6.40 -0.11 10.10
N HIS A 107 5.86 -0.99 9.26
CA HIS A 107 5.35 -2.30 9.65
C HIS A 107 6.31 -3.43 9.24
N ASP A 108 6.66 -4.29 10.20
CA ASP A 108 7.37 -5.54 9.92
C ASP A 108 6.35 -6.63 9.56
N ASN A 109 6.40 -7.08 8.31
CA ASN A 109 5.50 -8.08 7.76
C ASN A 109 6.17 -9.45 7.61
N SER A 110 7.28 -9.69 8.32
CA SER A 110 8.05 -10.94 8.23
C SER A 110 7.23 -12.17 8.61
N GLU A 111 6.28 -12.05 9.55
CA GLU A 111 5.41 -13.17 9.93
C GLU A 111 4.49 -13.59 8.79
N CYS A 112 3.80 -12.64 8.15
CA CYS A 112 3.02 -12.91 6.94
C CYS A 112 3.87 -13.53 5.84
N CYS A 113 5.06 -12.96 5.59
CA CYS A 113 5.96 -13.48 4.57
C CYS A 113 6.41 -14.92 4.83
N ARG A 114 6.59 -15.32 6.10
CA ARG A 114 6.85 -16.72 6.46
C ARG A 114 5.67 -17.60 6.11
N ASP A 115 4.45 -17.22 6.51
CA ASP A 115 3.23 -17.97 6.21
C ASP A 115 2.97 -18.10 4.69
N MET A 116 3.40 -17.13 3.88
CA MET A 116 3.27 -17.15 2.42
C MET A 116 4.42 -17.87 1.68
N GLY A 117 5.37 -18.45 2.43
CA GLY A 117 6.51 -19.20 1.89
C GLY A 117 7.58 -18.34 1.22
N VAL A 118 7.71 -17.07 1.61
CA VAL A 118 8.77 -16.17 1.09
C VAL A 118 10.14 -16.57 1.64
N GLU A 119 10.22 -16.96 2.92
CA GLU A 119 11.46 -17.39 3.56
C GLU A 119 11.96 -18.75 3.02
N GLU A 120 11.09 -19.57 2.44
CA GLU A 120 11.45 -20.87 1.83
C GLU A 120 12.37 -20.74 0.61
N ILE A 121 12.33 -19.60 -0.09
CA ILE A 121 13.30 -19.28 -1.15
C ILE A 121 14.70 -19.04 -0.56
N GLY A 122 14.73 -18.44 0.62
CA GLY A 122 15.93 -18.17 1.38
C GLY A 122 15.71 -17.09 2.44
N PRO A 123 16.45 -17.15 3.56
CA PRO A 123 16.27 -16.23 4.70
C PRO A 123 16.46 -14.76 4.33
N GLN A 124 17.26 -14.46 3.29
CA GLN A 124 17.44 -13.10 2.78
C GLN A 124 16.16 -12.48 2.21
N CYS A 125 15.18 -13.28 1.79
CA CYS A 125 13.95 -12.78 1.17
C CYS A 125 13.05 -12.06 2.18
N THR A 126 13.15 -12.39 3.48
CA THR A 126 12.46 -11.66 4.56
C THR A 126 12.88 -10.18 4.64
N GLN A 127 14.04 -9.82 4.08
CA GLN A 127 14.44 -8.42 3.96
C GLN A 127 13.46 -7.61 3.12
N LEU A 128 12.73 -8.24 2.19
CA LEU A 128 11.71 -7.58 1.37
C LEU A 128 10.39 -7.34 2.11
N CYS A 129 10.26 -7.84 3.34
CA CYS A 129 9.02 -7.85 4.11
C CYS A 129 9.01 -6.85 5.27
N ARG A 130 10.11 -6.12 5.47
CA ARG A 130 10.31 -5.23 6.61
C ARG A 130 10.72 -3.82 6.17
N PRO A 131 10.54 -2.80 7.03
CA PRO A 131 11.01 -1.46 6.74
C PRO A 131 12.54 -1.44 6.64
N GLN A 132 13.07 -0.71 5.65
CA GLN A 132 14.52 -0.56 5.53
C GLN A 132 15.00 0.62 6.37
N ALA A 133 15.99 0.39 7.23
CA ALA A 133 16.61 1.43 8.03
C ALA A 133 17.22 2.55 7.17
N ASN A 134 17.76 2.19 6.00
CA ASN A 134 18.26 3.14 5.01
C ASN A 134 17.60 2.88 3.63
N PRO A 135 16.61 3.69 3.24
CA PRO A 135 15.95 3.59 1.93
C PRO A 135 16.92 3.75 0.75
N ARG A 136 18.05 4.45 0.95
CA ARG A 136 19.07 4.69 -0.08
C ARG A 136 20.14 3.61 -0.14
N GLN A 137 20.03 2.56 0.67
CA GLN A 137 20.95 1.43 0.65
C GLN A 137 20.92 0.76 -0.72
N PHE A 138 22.08 0.59 -1.33
CA PHE A 138 22.19 -0.20 -2.55
C PHE A 138 22.17 -1.68 -2.23
N TRP A 139 21.38 -2.42 -2.98
CA TRP A 139 21.25 -3.87 -2.92
C TRP A 139 21.93 -4.52 -4.12
N GLY A 140 23.15 -4.08 -4.37
CA GLY A 140 23.98 -4.50 -5.48
C GLY A 140 24.91 -3.38 -5.95
N ALA A 141 25.78 -3.68 -6.91
CA ALA A 141 26.76 -2.73 -7.42
C ALA A 141 26.45 -2.29 -8.86
N LYS A 142 26.25 -3.25 -9.76
CA LYS A 142 25.87 -3.03 -11.17
C LYS A 142 24.50 -3.59 -11.51
N SER A 143 24.07 -4.61 -10.77
CA SER A 143 22.80 -5.30 -10.87
C SER A 143 22.34 -5.70 -9.47
N LEU A 144 21.08 -6.12 -9.34
CA LEU A 144 20.53 -6.59 -8.07
C LEU A 144 21.31 -7.85 -7.63
N ARG A 145 21.58 -8.00 -6.33
CA ARG A 145 22.22 -9.21 -5.80
C ARG A 145 21.41 -10.45 -6.20
N ARG A 146 22.11 -11.51 -6.63
CA ARG A 146 21.48 -12.73 -7.19
C ARG A 146 20.55 -13.43 -6.19
N ASP A 147 20.88 -13.38 -4.92
CA ASP A 147 20.09 -13.94 -3.82
C ASP A 147 18.75 -13.20 -3.65
N LEU A 148 18.69 -11.89 -3.92
CA LEU A 148 17.47 -11.09 -3.92
C LEU A 148 16.64 -11.22 -5.21
N VAL A 149 17.27 -11.49 -6.35
CA VAL A 149 16.55 -11.70 -7.61
C VAL A 149 15.58 -12.88 -7.49
N GLN A 150 15.99 -13.97 -6.84
CA GLN A 150 15.13 -15.16 -6.64
C GLN A 150 13.91 -14.84 -5.78
N CYS A 151 14.05 -13.95 -4.78
CA CYS A 151 12.96 -13.52 -3.93
C CYS A 151 11.84 -12.80 -4.70
N LEU A 152 12.16 -12.15 -5.84
CA LEU A 152 11.16 -11.48 -6.67
C LEU A 152 10.16 -12.45 -7.32
N SER A 153 10.43 -13.76 -7.32
CA SER A 153 9.46 -14.76 -7.78
C SER A 153 8.20 -14.83 -6.90
N LYS A 154 8.26 -14.31 -5.68
CA LYS A 154 7.15 -14.20 -4.71
C LYS A 154 6.68 -12.75 -4.50
N TRP A 155 6.90 -11.87 -5.48
CA TRP A 155 6.61 -10.44 -5.34
C TRP A 155 5.13 -10.14 -5.05
N ASP A 156 4.20 -10.89 -5.63
CA ASP A 156 2.77 -10.79 -5.36
C ASP A 156 2.44 -11.11 -3.90
N GLN A 157 3.03 -12.16 -3.32
CA GLN A 157 2.84 -12.46 -1.89
C GLN A 157 3.51 -11.43 -1.00
N ILE A 158 4.71 -10.94 -1.36
CA ILE A 158 5.38 -9.87 -0.63
C ILE A 158 4.49 -8.62 -0.61
N MET A 159 3.98 -8.18 -1.76
CA MET A 159 3.07 -7.03 -1.84
C MET A 159 1.76 -7.27 -1.08
N SER A 160 1.20 -8.48 -1.11
CA SER A 160 0.05 -8.85 -0.29
C SER A 160 0.36 -8.65 1.20
N CYS A 161 1.48 -9.17 1.69
CA CYS A 161 1.89 -9.00 3.08
C CYS A 161 2.16 -7.55 3.46
N GLN A 162 2.79 -6.77 2.58
CA GLN A 162 3.03 -5.35 2.82
C GLN A 162 1.72 -4.57 2.95
N LEU A 163 0.75 -4.82 2.06
CA LEU A 163 -0.60 -4.24 2.15
C LEU A 163 -1.32 -4.66 3.43
N SER A 164 -1.17 -5.92 3.81
CA SER A 164 -1.78 -6.50 5.01
C SER A 164 -1.27 -5.87 6.31
N GLY A 165 -0.04 -5.37 6.31
CA GLY A 165 0.56 -4.62 7.41
C GLY A 165 0.01 -3.21 7.60
N LEU A 166 -0.62 -2.63 6.57
CA LEU A 166 -1.08 -1.25 6.64
C LEU A 166 -2.26 -1.10 7.60
N ARG A 167 -2.31 0.03 8.30
CA ARG A 167 -3.39 0.42 9.21
C ARG A 167 -3.88 1.80 8.82
N ALA A 168 -5.19 2.04 8.79
CA ALA A 168 -5.66 3.41 8.66
C ALA A 168 -5.39 4.15 9.97
N ARG A 169 -4.80 5.34 9.89
CA ARG A 169 -4.67 6.20 11.07
C ARG A 169 -6.03 6.83 11.35
N LYS A 170 -6.50 6.77 12.60
CA LYS A 170 -7.63 7.60 13.06
C LYS A 170 -7.22 9.07 12.88
N ILE A 171 -7.85 9.79 11.95
CA ILE A 171 -7.76 11.25 11.91
C ILE A 171 -8.77 11.77 12.92
N THR A 172 -8.33 12.12 14.12
CA THR A 172 -9.16 12.90 15.04
C THR A 172 -9.42 14.25 14.40
N LYS A 173 -10.66 14.49 13.95
CA LYS A 173 -11.09 15.85 13.59
C LYS A 173 -11.09 16.67 14.87
N GLU A 174 -10.24 17.69 14.96
CA GLU A 174 -10.46 18.75 15.95
C GLU A 174 -11.84 19.36 15.67
N PRO A 175 -12.69 19.56 16.69
CA PRO A 175 -13.98 20.21 16.48
C PRO A 175 -13.73 21.61 15.93
N SER A 176 -14.23 21.85 14.71
CA SER A 176 -14.22 23.18 14.11
C SER A 176 -14.87 24.15 15.08
N LYS A 177 -14.10 25.12 15.60
CA LYS A 177 -14.67 26.25 16.34
C LYS A 177 -15.64 26.96 15.40
N GLN A 178 -16.93 26.87 15.69
CA GLN A 178 -17.96 27.70 15.08
C GLN A 178 -17.71 29.14 15.56
N SER A 179 -17.25 30.00 14.66
CA SER A 179 -17.24 31.46 14.82
C SER A 179 -18.48 32.05 14.16
#